data_AF-A3ZSB2-F1
#
_entry.id   AF-A3ZSB2-F1
#
_cell.length_a   1.000
_cell.length_b   1.000
_cell.length_c   1.000
_cell.angle_alpha   90.00
_cell.angle_beta   90.00
_cell.angle_gamma   90.00
#
_symmetry.space_group_name_H-M   'P 1'
#
loop_
_entity.id
_entity.type
_entity.pdbx_description
1 polymer ?
#
loop_
_entity_poly.entity_id
_entity_poly.type
_entity_poly.pdbx_seq_one_letter_code
_entity_poly.pdbx_strand_id
1 'polypeptide(L)'
;MSNQKNEATVPSELRWLADAPLFIDAEQIGRFHDAIVQPEHSEGSTSLEIGKESTKNFTVEAGGEAAAELSTEITIEPNALLNALCSVFPFLKGSAKASAKGGVKGQLGGKHMSENLDSQKRIIELHSIHTPQRQLVHLALHYFANLRNRVQTVNTDAFPNTENWLSDNFISELPRSLFFIDVPAGVPILPMAAEFKNGAIEKLYPEVGDRAFLKAKNSPDLLRSVLSKYKSARQVDSKAGQAIQEREKFALATNEELYDSWMAMDVIEQASAKHGGGIRWIDYRLVLNEKGEEMHLHAVPAGVFDTGVFAYNFVQRGFSVGLRLVGTMRKGAALNVLAVYEK
;
A
#
# COMPACT_ATOMS: atom_id res chain seq x y z
N MET A 1 30.91 -17.54 -25.76
CA MET A 1 30.54 -17.14 -24.38
C MET A 1 29.96 -15.74 -24.45
N SER A 2 28.63 -15.65 -24.38
CA SER A 2 27.91 -14.37 -24.48
C SER A 2 27.94 -13.68 -23.12
N ASN A 3 28.65 -12.56 -23.02
CA ASN A 3 28.52 -11.61 -21.91
C ASN A 3 27.11 -10.99 -22.00
N GLN A 4 26.11 -11.62 -21.36
CA GLN A 4 24.88 -10.91 -21.03
C GLN A 4 25.25 -9.86 -19.97
N LYS A 5 25.37 -8.60 -20.40
CA LYS A 5 25.31 -7.47 -19.50
C LYS A 5 23.97 -7.57 -18.77
N ASN A 6 24.00 -7.85 -17.47
CA ASN A 6 22.84 -7.70 -16.61
C ASN A 6 22.42 -6.23 -16.65
N GLU A 7 21.46 -5.92 -17.51
CA GLU A 7 20.78 -4.63 -17.51
C GLU A 7 20.09 -4.51 -16.16
N ALA A 8 20.47 -3.49 -15.37
CA ALA A 8 19.74 -3.25 -14.14
C ALA A 8 18.29 -2.96 -14.46
N THR A 9 17.43 -3.74 -13.84
CA THR A 9 16.00 -3.59 -13.89
C THR A 9 15.55 -2.82 -12.66
N VAL A 10 14.58 -1.92 -12.85
CA VAL A 10 13.85 -1.32 -11.71
C VAL A 10 13.33 -2.47 -10.86
N PRO A 11 13.47 -2.41 -9.51
CA PRO A 11 12.79 -3.35 -8.64
C PRO A 11 11.37 -3.55 -9.16
N SER A 12 11.04 -4.76 -9.59
CA SER A 12 9.72 -5.07 -10.16
C SER A 12 8.59 -4.55 -9.28
N GLU A 13 8.85 -4.49 -7.97
CA GLU A 13 8.02 -3.99 -6.88
C GLU A 13 7.73 -2.48 -6.94
N LEU A 14 8.36 -1.70 -7.83
CA LEU A 14 8.12 -0.26 -7.96
C LEU A 14 7.55 0.15 -9.32
N ARG A 15 7.49 -0.75 -10.30
CA ARG A 15 7.14 -0.38 -11.69
C ARG A 15 5.71 0.17 -11.82
N TRP A 16 4.80 -0.37 -11.03
CA TRP A 16 3.39 0.02 -11.01
C TRP A 16 3.15 1.42 -10.43
N LEU A 17 4.11 2.01 -9.71
CA LEU A 17 3.99 3.42 -9.27
C LEU A 17 3.99 4.39 -10.47
N ALA A 18 4.34 3.93 -11.67
CA ALA A 18 4.21 4.70 -12.89
C ALA A 18 2.76 4.73 -13.44
N ASP A 19 1.85 3.92 -12.89
CA ASP A 19 0.44 3.89 -13.28
C ASP A 19 -0.38 4.98 -12.56
N ALA A 20 -1.63 5.17 -13.00
CA ALA A 20 -2.57 6.09 -12.38
C ALA A 20 -3.21 5.45 -11.13
N PRO A 21 -3.16 6.11 -9.95
CA PRO A 21 -3.82 5.60 -8.75
C PRO A 21 -5.35 5.71 -8.88
N LEU A 22 -6.05 4.68 -8.41
CA LEU A 22 -7.51 4.69 -8.21
C LEU A 22 -7.91 5.62 -7.04
N PHE A 23 -7.02 5.74 -6.05
CA PHE A 23 -7.15 6.63 -4.90
C PHE A 23 -5.77 7.10 -4.43
N ILE A 24 -5.68 8.35 -4.00
CA ILE A 24 -4.48 8.90 -3.37
C ILE A 24 -4.85 9.91 -2.28
N ASP A 25 -4.31 9.71 -1.07
CA ASP A 25 -4.47 10.62 0.05
C ASP A 25 -3.37 11.68 0.00
N ALA A 26 -3.68 12.83 -0.60
CA ALA A 26 -2.71 13.89 -0.80
C ALA A 26 -2.21 14.50 0.52
N GLU A 27 -3.07 14.61 1.53
CA GLU A 27 -2.74 15.27 2.80
C GLU A 27 -1.84 14.37 3.65
N GLN A 28 -2.18 13.08 3.77
CA GLN A 28 -1.34 12.14 4.51
C GLN A 28 0.00 11.90 3.81
N ILE A 29 0.01 11.77 2.47
CA ILE A 29 1.27 11.64 1.72
C ILE A 29 2.14 12.88 1.91
N GLY A 30 1.58 14.09 1.81
CA GLY A 30 2.34 15.32 2.00
C GLY A 30 2.98 15.38 3.40
N ARG A 31 2.18 15.18 4.45
CA ARG A 31 2.69 15.16 5.84
C ARG A 31 3.74 14.08 6.07
N PHE A 32 3.55 12.89 5.50
CA PHE A 32 4.49 11.79 5.66
C PHE A 32 5.78 12.02 4.88
N HIS A 33 5.67 12.56 3.66
CA HIS A 33 6.81 12.98 2.84
C HIS A 33 7.63 14.04 3.58
N ASP A 34 7.00 15.08 4.11
CA ASP A 34 7.67 16.14 4.87
C ASP A 34 8.36 15.60 6.14
N ALA A 35 7.72 14.65 6.84
CA ALA A 35 8.27 14.06 8.07
C ALA A 35 9.49 13.16 7.84
N ILE A 36 9.59 12.51 6.69
CA ILE A 36 10.66 11.54 6.40
C ILE A 36 11.76 12.14 5.54
N VAL A 37 11.36 12.83 4.48
CA VAL A 37 12.27 13.30 3.44
C VAL A 37 12.74 14.73 3.71
N GLN A 38 11.92 15.51 4.41
CA GLN A 38 12.22 16.84 4.97
C GLN A 38 13.21 17.66 4.12
N PRO A 39 12.81 18.31 3.02
CA PRO A 39 13.68 19.32 2.43
C PRO A 39 13.81 20.45 3.46
N GLU A 40 15.02 20.66 4.02
CA GLU A 40 15.29 21.69 5.02
C GLU A 40 14.87 23.10 4.54
N HIS A 41 14.75 23.30 3.22
CA HIS A 41 14.29 24.52 2.59
C HIS A 41 13.23 24.20 1.52
N SER A 42 12.09 24.88 1.57
CA SER A 42 11.02 24.78 0.55
C SER A 42 11.48 25.15 -0.87
N GLU A 43 12.65 25.80 -0.97
CA GLU A 43 13.31 26.20 -2.19
C GLU A 43 14.77 25.72 -2.15
N GLY A 44 15.02 24.47 -2.54
CA GLY A 44 16.36 23.91 -2.61
C GLY A 44 16.33 22.48 -3.12
N SER A 45 17.43 22.05 -3.72
CA SER A 45 17.62 20.67 -4.14
C SER A 45 17.99 19.80 -2.93
N THR A 46 17.28 18.69 -2.73
CA THR A 46 17.67 17.67 -1.74
C THR A 46 18.53 16.61 -2.43
N SER A 47 19.68 16.28 -1.84
CA SER A 47 20.58 15.25 -2.33
C SER A 47 20.19 13.86 -1.82
N LEU A 48 19.80 12.94 -2.72
CA LEU A 48 19.74 11.52 -2.38
C LEU A 48 21.13 10.88 -2.61
N GLU A 49 21.78 10.39 -1.56
CA GLU A 49 23.03 9.62 -1.67
C GLU A 49 22.73 8.14 -1.91
N ILE A 50 23.06 7.61 -3.09
CA ILE A 50 23.04 6.16 -3.34
C ILE A 50 24.48 5.64 -3.19
N GLY A 51 24.77 4.96 -2.09
CA GLY A 51 26.10 4.42 -1.76
C GLY A 51 26.24 2.91 -2.06
N LYS A 52 27.49 2.43 -2.12
CA LYS A 52 27.83 0.99 -2.20
C LYS A 52 27.41 0.17 -0.96
N GLU A 53 26.95 0.80 0.12
CA GLU A 53 26.37 0.08 1.25
C GLU A 53 24.85 -0.16 1.09
N SER A 54 24.17 0.65 0.28
CA SER A 54 22.76 0.44 -0.11
C SER A 54 22.59 -0.73 -1.07
N THR A 55 23.69 -1.33 -1.57
CA THR A 55 23.70 -2.51 -2.44
C THR A 55 23.77 -3.85 -1.69
N LYS A 56 23.50 -3.87 -0.37
CA LYS A 56 23.36 -5.16 0.35
C LYS A 56 22.13 -5.91 -0.16
N ASN A 57 22.40 -6.87 -1.03
CA ASN A 57 21.63 -8.05 -1.40
C ASN A 57 20.12 -7.80 -1.58
N PHE A 58 19.74 -7.44 -2.79
CA PHE A 58 18.36 -7.55 -3.25
C PHE A 58 18.01 -9.04 -3.32
N THR A 59 17.54 -9.60 -2.21
CA THR A 59 16.98 -10.96 -2.17
C THR A 59 15.48 -10.80 -2.37
N VAL A 60 14.98 -11.15 -3.56
CA VAL A 60 13.55 -11.31 -3.80
C VAL A 60 13.21 -12.71 -3.30
N GLU A 61 12.70 -12.84 -2.08
CA GLU A 61 12.07 -14.08 -1.64
C GLU A 61 10.73 -14.21 -2.38
N ALA A 62 10.76 -14.87 -3.54
CA ALA A 62 9.57 -15.31 -4.23
C ALA A 62 8.94 -16.45 -3.41
N GLY A 63 7.98 -16.11 -2.56
CA GLY A 63 7.16 -17.08 -1.85
C GLY A 63 6.22 -17.80 -2.83
N GLY A 64 6.68 -18.90 -3.41
CA GLY A 64 5.88 -19.82 -4.22
C GLY A 64 6.65 -21.09 -4.55
N GLU A 65 6.01 -22.26 -4.42
CA GLU A 65 6.59 -23.62 -4.55
C GLU A 65 7.15 -23.98 -5.94
N ALA A 66 7.31 -23.01 -6.84
CA ALA A 66 8.03 -23.14 -8.11
C ALA A 66 9.42 -22.48 -8.11
N ALA A 67 9.92 -22.02 -6.94
CA ALA A 67 11.24 -21.44 -6.78
C ALA A 67 12.32 -22.49 -6.46
N ALA A 68 12.49 -23.47 -7.34
CA ALA A 68 13.69 -24.30 -7.34
C ALA A 68 14.67 -23.73 -8.38
N GLU A 69 15.85 -23.31 -7.89
CA GLU A 69 17.03 -22.90 -8.65
C GLU A 69 16.99 -21.52 -9.34
N LEU A 70 17.07 -20.42 -8.58
CA LEU A 70 17.85 -19.23 -8.99
C LEU A 70 18.00 -18.23 -7.82
N SER A 71 18.70 -18.65 -6.77
CA SER A 71 19.26 -17.72 -5.78
C SER A 71 20.54 -17.10 -6.35
N THR A 72 20.42 -16.29 -7.41
CA THR A 72 21.53 -15.46 -7.86
C THR A 72 21.51 -14.15 -7.09
N GLU A 73 22.55 -13.93 -6.31
CA GLU A 73 22.86 -12.67 -5.64
C GLU A 73 23.14 -11.61 -6.72
N ILE A 74 22.12 -10.83 -7.11
CA ILE A 74 22.27 -9.77 -8.10
C ILE A 74 22.80 -8.51 -7.39
N THR A 75 24.10 -8.27 -7.51
CA THR A 75 24.69 -6.98 -7.15
C THR A 75 24.34 -5.95 -8.24
N ILE A 76 23.41 -5.02 -7.94
CA ILE A 76 23.04 -3.97 -8.88
C ILE A 76 23.97 -2.77 -8.67
N GLU A 77 24.74 -2.39 -9.69
CA GLU A 77 25.53 -1.16 -9.62
C GLU A 77 24.61 0.09 -9.51
N PRO A 78 24.97 1.10 -8.69
CA PRO A 78 24.16 2.31 -8.50
C PRO A 78 23.76 3.02 -9.80
N ASN A 79 24.66 3.02 -10.79
CA ASN A 79 24.43 3.64 -12.10
C ASN A 79 23.37 2.92 -12.91
N ALA A 80 23.34 1.60 -12.75
CA ALA A 80 22.43 0.73 -13.45
C ALA A 80 21.03 0.86 -12.80
N LEU A 81 20.91 0.87 -11.47
CA LEU A 81 19.65 1.14 -10.76
C LEU A 81 19.06 2.51 -11.14
N LEU A 82 19.89 3.56 -11.18
CA LEU A 82 19.45 4.91 -11.57
C LEU A 82 18.91 4.95 -13.00
N ASN A 83 19.63 4.33 -13.95
CA ASN A 83 19.21 4.26 -15.35
C ASN A 83 17.90 3.49 -15.50
N ALA A 84 17.72 2.43 -14.71
CA ALA A 84 16.48 1.68 -14.65
C ALA A 84 15.35 2.56 -14.10
N LEU A 85 15.53 3.21 -12.95
CA LEU A 85 14.51 4.09 -12.37
C LEU A 85 14.13 5.21 -13.34
N CYS A 86 15.11 5.78 -14.04
CA CYS A 86 14.89 6.79 -15.07
C CYS A 86 14.16 6.29 -16.32
N SER A 87 14.14 4.98 -16.59
CA SER A 87 13.37 4.41 -17.71
C SER A 87 11.87 4.31 -17.38
N VAL A 88 11.54 3.97 -16.14
CA VAL A 88 10.16 3.88 -15.63
C VAL A 88 9.62 5.24 -15.19
N PHE A 89 10.49 6.09 -14.67
CA PHE A 89 10.18 7.43 -14.20
C PHE A 89 10.99 8.46 -14.99
N PRO A 90 10.59 8.80 -16.24
CA PRO A 90 11.34 9.69 -17.11
C PRO A 90 11.67 11.06 -16.49
N PHE A 91 10.83 11.52 -15.57
CA PHE A 91 11.04 12.77 -14.84
C PHE A 91 12.32 12.76 -13.97
N LEU A 92 12.81 11.59 -13.53
CA LEU A 92 14.07 11.47 -12.80
C LEU A 92 15.31 11.74 -13.69
N LYS A 93 15.18 11.66 -15.02
CA LYS A 93 16.28 12.02 -15.94
C LYS A 93 16.60 13.51 -15.89
N GLY A 94 15.61 14.35 -15.60
CA GLY A 94 15.77 15.80 -15.49
C GLY A 94 16.64 16.16 -14.28
N SER A 95 16.34 15.57 -13.12
CA SER A 95 17.10 15.77 -11.87
C SER A 95 18.51 15.18 -11.94
N ALA A 96 18.67 13.98 -12.49
CA ALA A 96 19.98 13.32 -12.58
C ALA A 96 20.98 14.05 -13.51
N LYS A 97 20.49 14.73 -14.56
CA LYS A 97 21.35 15.53 -15.46
C LYS A 97 21.82 16.84 -14.82
N ALA A 98 21.08 17.38 -13.86
CA ALA A 98 21.48 18.58 -13.12
C ALA A 98 22.64 18.27 -12.16
N SER A 99 22.58 17.15 -11.43
CA SER A 99 23.63 16.79 -10.46
C SER A 99 24.94 16.29 -11.08
N ALA A 100 24.90 15.77 -12.32
CA ALA A 100 26.11 15.46 -13.09
C ALA A 100 26.90 16.71 -13.54
N LYS A 101 26.34 17.92 -13.34
CA LYS A 101 27.02 19.22 -13.51
C LYS A 101 27.32 19.92 -12.17
N GLY A 102 27.49 19.13 -11.10
CA GLY A 102 27.99 19.60 -9.81
C GLY A 102 29.48 19.93 -9.84
N GLY A 103 29.78 21.09 -10.42
CA GLY A 103 31.09 21.72 -10.47
C GLY A 103 30.94 23.16 -10.93
N VAL A 104 30.07 23.94 -10.28
CA VAL A 104 30.01 25.38 -10.54
C VAL A 104 31.16 26.06 -9.80
N LYS A 105 32.27 26.24 -10.52
CA LYS A 105 33.17 27.39 -10.38
C LYS A 105 33.77 27.71 -11.75
N GLY A 106 33.57 28.95 -12.19
CA GLY A 106 34.51 29.67 -13.05
C GLY A 106 34.38 29.47 -14.56
N GLN A 107 33.89 30.51 -15.23
CA GLN A 107 34.69 31.33 -16.15
C GLN A 107 35.94 30.65 -16.75
N LEU A 108 35.98 30.59 -18.09
CA LEU A 108 37.17 30.69 -18.95
C LEU A 108 38.51 30.18 -18.37
N GLY A 109 38.92 28.99 -18.83
CA GLY A 109 40.34 28.69 -19.06
C GLY A 109 41.01 27.69 -18.11
N GLY A 110 41.72 26.73 -18.72
CA GLY A 110 43.01 26.25 -18.22
C GLY A 110 43.04 25.07 -17.22
N LYS A 111 43.39 23.89 -17.76
CA LYS A 111 44.32 22.85 -17.26
C LYS A 111 44.39 22.49 -15.74
N HIS A 112 44.41 21.16 -15.56
CA HIS A 112 44.90 20.35 -14.42
C HIS A 112 44.03 20.21 -13.16
N MET A 113 43.59 18.98 -12.89
CA MET A 113 43.83 18.16 -11.68
C MET A 113 42.73 17.08 -11.60
N SER A 114 43.09 15.79 -11.61
CA SER A 114 43.49 14.96 -10.45
C SER A 114 42.44 13.87 -10.31
N GLU A 115 42.77 12.68 -10.80
CA GLU A 115 42.04 11.44 -10.50
C GLU A 115 42.23 11.14 -9.00
N ASN A 116 41.15 11.21 -8.23
CA ASN A 116 41.01 10.45 -7.00
C ASN A 116 39.82 9.52 -7.16
N LEU A 117 40.14 8.27 -7.49
CA LEU A 117 39.30 7.10 -7.33
C LEU A 117 39.29 6.74 -5.83
N ASP A 118 38.28 7.20 -5.08
CA ASP A 118 37.69 6.34 -4.05
C ASP A 118 36.33 6.89 -3.58
N SER A 119 35.34 6.01 -3.48
CA SER A 119 33.91 6.26 -3.21
C SER A 119 33.15 7.05 -4.30
N GLN A 120 32.64 6.35 -5.33
CA GLN A 120 31.62 6.92 -6.23
C GLN A 120 30.28 7.08 -5.50
N LYS A 121 30.18 8.11 -4.64
CA LYS A 121 28.90 8.61 -4.13
C LYS A 121 28.24 9.43 -5.24
N ARG A 122 27.04 9.05 -5.66
CA ARG A 122 26.22 9.88 -6.55
C ARG A 122 25.17 10.61 -5.73
N ILE A 123 25.22 11.92 -5.82
CA ILE A 123 24.22 12.84 -5.28
C ILE A 123 23.19 13.07 -6.38
N ILE A 124 21.92 12.78 -6.11
CA ILE A 124 20.80 13.15 -6.98
C ILE A 124 20.17 14.41 -6.40
N GLU A 125 20.23 15.54 -7.12
CA GLU A 125 19.48 16.74 -6.75
C GLU A 125 18.01 16.55 -7.12
N LEU A 126 17.15 16.45 -6.12
CA LEU A 126 15.70 16.39 -6.29
C LEU A 126 15.12 17.78 -6.03
N HIS A 127 14.41 18.33 -7.01
CA HIS A 127 13.65 19.57 -6.86
C HIS A 127 12.37 19.33 -6.06
N SER A 128 11.83 20.39 -5.43
CA SER A 128 10.57 20.35 -4.70
C SER A 128 9.46 19.71 -5.53
N ILE A 129 8.79 18.73 -4.91
CA ILE A 129 7.73 17.94 -5.53
C ILE A 129 6.42 18.31 -4.85
N HIS A 130 5.47 18.86 -5.60
CA HIS A 130 4.21 19.34 -5.02
C HIS A 130 2.98 18.48 -5.31
N THR A 131 3.10 17.46 -6.17
CA THR A 131 1.98 16.54 -6.45
C THR A 131 2.07 15.29 -5.57
N PRO A 132 0.96 14.77 -5.03
CA PRO A 132 0.99 13.64 -4.12
C PRO A 132 1.54 12.35 -4.77
N GLN A 133 1.26 12.12 -6.06
CA GLN A 133 1.80 10.96 -6.79
C GLN A 133 3.33 10.98 -6.79
N ARG A 134 3.92 12.14 -7.08
CA ARG A 134 5.37 12.29 -7.10
C ARG A 134 5.98 12.25 -5.70
N GLN A 135 5.30 12.79 -4.68
CA GLN A 135 5.73 12.66 -3.28
C GLN A 135 5.74 11.19 -2.85
N LEU A 136 4.74 10.41 -3.27
CA LEU A 136 4.69 8.96 -3.02
C LEU A 136 5.84 8.22 -3.71
N VAL A 137 6.13 8.55 -4.98
CA VAL A 137 7.29 7.96 -5.66
C VAL A 137 8.59 8.32 -4.93
N HIS A 138 8.75 9.59 -4.53
CA HIS A 138 9.93 10.01 -3.78
C HIS A 138 10.05 9.28 -2.44
N LEU A 139 8.96 9.17 -1.67
CA LEU A 139 8.90 8.36 -0.45
C LEU A 139 9.33 6.92 -0.73
N ALA A 140 8.74 6.26 -1.72
CA ALA A 140 9.07 4.87 -2.05
C ALA A 140 10.55 4.72 -2.39
N LEU A 141 11.11 5.61 -3.23
CA LEU A 141 12.53 5.57 -3.58
C LEU A 141 13.43 5.82 -2.37
N HIS A 142 13.10 6.80 -1.52
CA HIS A 142 13.84 7.08 -0.30
C HIS A 142 13.85 5.87 0.63
N TYR A 143 12.69 5.24 0.83
CA TYR A 143 12.54 4.06 1.65
C TYR A 143 13.35 2.87 1.10
N PHE A 144 13.29 2.60 -0.21
CA PHE A 144 14.08 1.52 -0.81
C PHE A 144 15.58 1.77 -0.75
N ALA A 145 16.03 3.02 -0.87
CA ALA A 145 17.45 3.38 -0.88
C ALA A 145 18.08 3.49 0.53
N ASN A 146 17.32 4.03 1.49
CA ASN A 146 17.85 4.45 2.80
C ASN A 146 17.21 3.71 3.98
N LEU A 147 16.01 3.16 3.82
CA LEU A 147 15.23 2.54 4.91
C LEU A 147 14.68 1.18 4.48
N ARG A 148 15.50 0.37 3.79
CA ARG A 148 15.05 -0.91 3.19
C ARG A 148 14.48 -1.87 4.23
N ASN A 149 15.04 -1.87 5.43
CA ASN A 149 14.55 -2.62 6.59
C ASN A 149 13.21 -2.10 7.15
N ARG A 150 12.65 -1.02 6.60
CA ARG A 150 11.34 -0.45 6.93
C ARG A 150 10.39 -0.50 5.73
N VAL A 151 10.71 -1.28 4.69
CA VAL A 151 9.84 -1.55 3.55
C VAL A 151 9.39 -2.98 3.58
N GLN A 152 8.09 -3.20 3.43
CA GLN A 152 7.54 -4.53 3.22
C GLN A 152 6.77 -4.58 1.90
N THR A 153 7.03 -5.60 1.10
CA THR A 153 6.19 -5.96 -0.04
C THR A 153 5.50 -7.27 0.28
N VAL A 154 4.17 -7.29 0.18
CA VAL A 154 3.32 -8.46 0.38
C VAL A 154 2.67 -8.72 -0.97
N ASN A 155 3.35 -9.50 -1.80
CA ASN A 155 2.89 -9.86 -3.14
C ASN A 155 2.56 -11.34 -3.15
N THR A 156 1.28 -11.66 -3.19
CA THR A 156 0.83 -13.04 -3.09
C THR A 156 -0.61 -13.18 -3.63
N ASP A 157 -0.92 -14.38 -4.11
CA ASP A 157 -2.23 -14.73 -4.67
C ASP A 157 -3.24 -15.15 -3.58
N ALA A 158 -2.76 -15.31 -2.34
CA ALA A 158 -3.53 -15.47 -1.09
C ALA A 158 -2.76 -14.73 0.02
N PHE A 159 -3.20 -14.55 1.27
CA PHE A 159 -2.27 -14.06 2.32
C PHE A 159 -1.73 -15.22 3.19
N PRO A 160 -0.73 -16.00 2.73
CA PRO A 160 -0.12 -17.02 3.56
C PRO A 160 0.77 -16.39 4.63
N ASN A 161 0.65 -16.91 5.85
CA ASN A 161 1.49 -16.63 7.01
C ASN A 161 1.72 -15.13 7.34
N THR A 162 0.77 -14.54 8.05
CA THR A 162 0.79 -13.13 8.48
C THR A 162 1.84 -12.83 9.57
N GLU A 163 2.35 -13.87 10.26
CA GLU A 163 3.28 -13.74 11.38
C GLU A 163 4.60 -13.07 10.98
N ASN A 164 5.03 -13.22 9.71
CA ASN A 164 6.32 -12.73 9.24
C ASN A 164 6.34 -11.21 9.01
N TRP A 165 5.20 -10.59 8.68
CA TRP A 165 5.14 -9.18 8.29
C TRP A 165 4.22 -8.31 9.16
N LEU A 166 3.48 -8.91 10.08
CA LEU A 166 2.65 -8.21 11.07
C LEU A 166 3.24 -8.20 12.49
N SER A 167 4.54 -8.45 12.65
CA SER A 167 5.14 -8.46 14.00
C SER A 167 5.02 -7.08 14.68
N ASP A 168 4.53 -7.09 15.92
CA ASP A 168 4.27 -5.87 16.71
C ASP A 168 5.55 -5.02 16.86
N ASN A 169 6.69 -5.67 17.05
CA ASN A 169 8.00 -5.00 17.17
C ASN A 169 8.30 -4.20 15.91
N PHE A 170 8.19 -4.83 14.73
CA PHE A 170 8.43 -4.16 13.45
C PHE A 170 7.49 -2.98 13.22
N ILE A 171 6.20 -3.14 13.52
CA ILE A 171 5.18 -2.11 13.28
C ILE A 171 5.36 -0.89 14.19
N SER A 172 5.87 -1.10 15.42
CA SER A 172 5.97 -0.04 16.42
C SER A 172 7.17 0.91 16.26
N GLU A 173 8.18 0.50 15.49
CA GLU A 173 9.41 1.27 15.28
C GLU A 173 9.24 2.49 14.37
N LEU A 174 10.13 3.48 14.55
CA LEU A 174 10.21 4.69 13.74
C LEU A 174 11.44 4.68 12.82
N PRO A 175 11.34 5.27 11.60
CA PRO A 175 10.12 5.76 10.99
C PRO A 175 9.14 4.61 10.69
N ARG A 176 7.84 4.95 10.58
CA ARG A 176 6.80 3.95 10.28
C ARG A 176 7.15 3.20 9.01
N SER A 177 6.92 1.90 9.00
CA SER A 177 7.19 1.08 7.83
C SER A 177 6.22 1.37 6.69
N LEU A 178 6.76 1.35 5.47
CA LEU A 178 6.02 1.53 4.23
C LEU A 178 5.68 0.16 3.65
N PHE A 179 4.39 -0.10 3.46
CA PHE A 179 3.87 -1.36 2.96
C PHE A 179 3.33 -1.20 1.54
N PHE A 180 3.63 -2.21 0.73
CA PHE A 180 3.07 -2.43 -0.60
C PHE A 180 2.38 -3.78 -0.58
N ILE A 181 1.04 -3.78 -0.58
CA ILE A 181 0.25 -4.99 -0.37
C ILE A 181 -0.62 -5.24 -1.59
N ASP A 182 -0.46 -6.40 -2.21
CA ASP A 182 -1.32 -6.86 -3.29
C ASP A 182 -2.49 -7.65 -2.68
N VAL A 183 -3.69 -7.09 -2.80
CA VAL A 183 -4.94 -7.76 -2.45
C VAL A 183 -5.43 -8.49 -3.70
N PRO A 184 -5.51 -9.83 -3.68
CA PRO A 184 -6.00 -10.59 -4.83
C PRO A 184 -7.50 -10.37 -5.08
N ALA A 185 -7.94 -10.64 -6.31
CA ALA A 185 -9.35 -10.68 -6.65
C ALA A 185 -10.08 -11.75 -5.82
N GLY A 186 -11.36 -11.54 -5.54
CA GLY A 186 -12.20 -12.42 -4.74
C GLY A 186 -12.08 -12.20 -3.23
N VAL A 187 -11.13 -11.39 -2.74
CA VAL A 187 -11.03 -11.08 -1.31
C VAL A 187 -12.13 -10.09 -0.90
N PRO A 188 -13.01 -10.44 0.05
CA PRO A 188 -14.04 -9.53 0.54
C PRO A 188 -13.45 -8.27 1.18
N ILE A 189 -13.89 -7.11 0.71
CA ILE A 189 -13.52 -5.79 1.24
C ILE A 189 -14.73 -5.25 1.99
N LEU A 190 -14.80 -5.47 3.30
CA LEU A 190 -15.98 -5.16 4.08
C LEU A 190 -15.92 -3.72 4.63
N PRO A 191 -16.82 -2.81 4.24
CA PRO A 191 -16.92 -1.50 4.88
C PRO A 191 -17.42 -1.64 6.31
N MET A 192 -16.68 -1.08 7.27
CA MET A 192 -16.96 -1.18 8.69
C MET A 192 -17.73 0.03 9.20
N ALA A 193 -17.14 1.22 9.07
CA ALA A 193 -17.71 2.48 9.49
C ALA A 193 -17.16 3.62 8.65
N ALA A 194 -17.92 4.71 8.53
CA ALA A 194 -17.48 5.91 7.84
C ALA A 194 -17.96 7.17 8.56
N GLU A 195 -17.14 8.23 8.48
CA GLU A 195 -17.55 9.60 8.78
C GLU A 195 -17.86 10.34 7.47
N PHE A 196 -18.95 11.09 7.45
CA PHE A 196 -19.40 11.86 6.28
C PHE A 196 -19.10 13.35 6.43
N LYS A 197 -19.26 14.12 5.35
CA LYS A 197 -18.96 15.57 5.35
C LYS A 197 -19.70 16.36 6.43
N ASN A 198 -20.91 15.94 6.78
CA ASN A 198 -21.73 16.55 7.84
C ASN A 198 -21.26 16.19 9.26
N GLY A 199 -20.20 15.38 9.41
CA GLY A 199 -19.67 14.91 10.70
C GLY A 199 -20.41 13.71 11.29
N ALA A 200 -21.43 13.18 10.62
CA ALA A 200 -22.12 11.97 11.06
C ALA A 200 -21.21 10.75 10.88
N ILE A 201 -21.28 9.82 11.83
CA ILE A 201 -20.57 8.54 11.78
C ILE A 201 -21.62 7.43 11.70
N GLU A 202 -21.48 6.52 10.72
CA GLU A 202 -22.36 5.36 10.56
C GLU A 202 -21.56 4.06 10.52
N LYS A 203 -22.05 3.03 11.23
CA LYS A 203 -21.57 1.65 11.08
C LYS A 203 -22.23 1.06 9.82
N LEU A 204 -21.42 0.62 8.87
CA LEU A 204 -21.87 0.13 7.56
C LEU A 204 -22.02 -1.40 7.53
N TYR A 205 -21.11 -2.12 8.21
CA TYR A 205 -21.10 -3.58 8.20
C TYR A 205 -22.40 -4.26 8.69
N PRO A 206 -23.20 -3.71 9.63
CA PRO A 206 -24.41 -4.39 10.08
C PRO A 206 -25.42 -4.56 8.93
N GLU A 207 -25.54 -3.55 8.06
CA GLU A 207 -26.43 -3.58 6.90
C GLU A 207 -25.93 -4.58 5.85
N VAL A 208 -24.62 -4.64 5.59
CA VAL A 208 -24.03 -5.66 4.72
C VAL A 208 -24.30 -7.07 5.26
N GLY A 209 -24.12 -7.27 6.58
CA GLY A 209 -24.39 -8.55 7.24
C GLY A 209 -25.86 -8.95 7.22
N ASP A 210 -26.78 -7.99 7.39
CA ASP A 210 -28.22 -8.27 7.30
C ASP A 210 -28.64 -8.69 5.88
N ARG A 211 -28.09 -8.04 4.86
CA ARG A 211 -28.35 -8.43 3.46
C ARG A 211 -27.70 -9.78 3.11
N ALA A 212 -26.49 -10.04 3.59
CA ALA A 212 -25.85 -11.35 3.46
C ALA A 212 -26.66 -12.46 4.16
N PHE A 213 -27.22 -12.19 5.34
CA PHE A 213 -28.12 -13.10 6.05
C PHE A 213 -29.39 -13.39 5.23
N LEU A 214 -30.02 -12.36 4.64
CA LEU A 214 -31.19 -12.54 3.78
C LEU A 214 -30.88 -13.41 2.56
N LYS A 215 -29.71 -13.22 1.93
CA LYS A 215 -29.22 -14.09 0.84
C LYS A 215 -29.05 -15.54 1.33
N ALA A 216 -28.41 -15.72 2.48
CA ALA A 216 -28.15 -17.03 3.08
C ALA A 216 -29.43 -17.78 3.51
N LYS A 217 -30.52 -17.07 3.81
CA LYS A 217 -31.81 -17.69 4.16
C LYS A 217 -32.36 -18.60 3.07
N ASN A 218 -32.01 -18.34 1.81
CA ASN A 218 -32.35 -19.18 0.66
C ASN A 218 -31.45 -20.41 0.53
N SER A 219 -30.46 -20.59 1.41
CA SER A 219 -29.52 -21.71 1.44
C SER A 219 -29.23 -22.14 2.88
N PRO A 220 -30.17 -22.83 3.56
CA PRO A 220 -30.07 -23.17 4.98
C PRO A 220 -28.80 -23.94 5.38
N ASP A 221 -28.28 -24.78 4.48
CA ASP A 221 -27.05 -25.55 4.72
C ASP A 221 -25.81 -24.65 4.72
N LEU A 222 -25.74 -23.69 3.80
CA LEU A 222 -24.68 -22.67 3.77
C LEU A 222 -24.73 -21.81 5.04
N LEU A 223 -25.92 -21.32 5.40
CA LEU A 223 -26.12 -20.56 6.63
C LEU A 223 -25.65 -21.35 7.88
N ARG A 224 -25.99 -22.64 7.96
CA ARG A 224 -25.55 -23.49 9.06
C ARG A 224 -24.03 -23.69 9.03
N SER A 225 -23.46 -23.93 7.86
CA SER A 225 -22.01 -24.13 7.66
C SER A 225 -21.22 -22.91 8.13
N VAL A 226 -21.55 -21.72 7.61
CA VAL A 226 -20.88 -20.47 7.99
C VAL A 226 -20.99 -20.23 9.49
N LEU A 227 -22.19 -20.27 10.06
CA LEU A 227 -22.39 -19.99 11.48
C LEU A 227 -21.76 -21.07 12.38
N SER A 228 -21.62 -22.32 11.93
CA SER A 228 -21.02 -23.38 12.73
C SER A 228 -19.54 -23.14 13.04
N LYS A 229 -18.79 -22.53 12.11
CA LYS A 229 -17.39 -22.14 12.31
C LYS A 229 -17.22 -21.15 13.46
N TYR A 230 -18.24 -20.34 13.74
CA TYR A 230 -18.21 -19.29 14.76
C TYR A 230 -18.95 -19.66 16.07
N LYS A 231 -19.63 -20.82 16.11
CA LYS A 231 -20.38 -21.29 17.30
C LYS A 231 -19.49 -21.84 18.43
N SER A 232 -18.22 -22.15 18.19
CA SER A 232 -17.28 -22.61 19.22
C SER A 232 -16.94 -21.53 20.28
N ALA A 233 -17.31 -20.26 20.04
CA ALA A 233 -17.15 -19.16 21.00
C ALA A 233 -18.37 -18.96 21.94
N ARG A 234 -19.34 -19.88 21.96
CA ARG A 234 -20.54 -19.82 22.80
C ARG A 234 -20.23 -20.16 24.26
N GLN A 235 -19.73 -19.20 25.03
CA GLN A 235 -19.95 -19.20 26.48
C GLN A 235 -20.19 -17.78 27.02
N VAL A 236 -21.40 -17.62 27.59
CA VAL A 236 -21.81 -16.73 28.71
C VAL A 236 -22.22 -15.26 28.43
N ASP A 237 -23.35 -14.88 29.05
CA ASP A 237 -23.94 -13.56 29.39
C ASP A 237 -24.61 -12.66 28.32
N SER A 238 -25.58 -11.84 28.77
CA SER A 238 -26.48 -11.03 27.93
C SER A 238 -25.81 -9.94 27.10
N LYS A 239 -24.64 -9.43 27.52
CA LYS A 239 -23.76 -8.60 26.66
C LYS A 239 -23.09 -9.41 25.54
N ALA A 240 -22.89 -10.70 25.74
CA ALA A 240 -22.40 -11.58 24.68
C ALA A 240 -23.46 -11.83 23.60
N GLY A 241 -24.75 -11.67 23.89
CA GLY A 241 -25.81 -11.80 22.87
C GLY A 241 -25.66 -10.83 21.69
N GLN A 242 -25.38 -9.55 21.97
CA GLN A 242 -25.11 -8.56 20.93
C GLN A 242 -23.78 -8.82 20.22
N ALA A 243 -22.72 -9.14 20.97
CA ALA A 243 -21.43 -9.46 20.38
C ALA A 243 -21.46 -10.72 19.49
N ILE A 244 -22.28 -11.71 19.85
CA ILE A 244 -22.52 -12.90 19.03
C ILE A 244 -23.24 -12.50 17.74
N GLN A 245 -24.31 -11.71 17.81
CA GLN A 245 -25.00 -11.25 16.61
C GLN A 245 -24.10 -10.43 15.69
N GLU A 246 -23.28 -9.52 16.24
CA GLU A 246 -22.31 -8.75 15.45
C GLU A 246 -21.28 -9.66 14.77
N ARG A 247 -20.78 -10.69 15.47
CA ARG A 247 -19.87 -11.70 14.90
C ARG A 247 -20.53 -12.56 13.83
N GLU A 248 -21.78 -12.97 14.02
CA GLU A 248 -22.53 -13.73 13.03
C GLU A 248 -22.77 -12.90 11.76
N LYS A 249 -23.17 -11.63 11.90
CA LYS A 249 -23.30 -10.70 10.78
C LYS A 249 -21.97 -10.48 10.06
N PHE A 250 -20.89 -10.29 10.80
CA PHE A 250 -19.55 -10.15 10.23
C PHE A 250 -19.15 -11.40 9.45
N ALA A 251 -19.31 -12.59 10.03
CA ALA A 251 -18.98 -13.87 9.38
C ALA A 251 -19.76 -14.10 8.09
N LEU A 252 -21.04 -13.72 8.06
CA LEU A 252 -21.86 -13.78 6.85
C LEU A 252 -21.40 -12.75 5.81
N ALA A 253 -21.08 -11.54 6.26
CA ALA A 253 -20.63 -10.44 5.41
C ALA A 253 -19.22 -10.64 4.83
N THR A 254 -18.41 -11.55 5.37
CA THR A 254 -17.06 -11.85 4.86
C THR A 254 -16.93 -13.24 4.26
N ASN A 255 -18.01 -14.03 4.23
CA ASN A 255 -17.99 -15.32 3.55
C ASN A 255 -18.01 -15.12 2.04
N GLU A 256 -17.07 -15.73 1.31
CA GLU A 256 -16.90 -15.54 -0.14
C GLU A 256 -18.14 -15.88 -0.98
N GLU A 257 -18.91 -16.90 -0.59
CA GLU A 257 -20.14 -17.28 -1.32
C GLU A 257 -21.31 -16.30 -1.08
N LEU A 258 -21.32 -15.67 0.10
CA LEU A 258 -22.39 -14.75 0.51
C LEU A 258 -22.06 -13.30 0.19
N TYR A 259 -20.79 -12.92 0.24
CA TYR A 259 -20.32 -11.57 -0.05
C TYR A 259 -20.71 -11.15 -1.46
N ASP A 260 -21.04 -9.87 -1.58
CA ASP A 260 -21.42 -9.23 -2.82
C ASP A 260 -20.85 -7.81 -2.78
N SER A 261 -19.91 -7.52 -3.67
CA SER A 261 -19.22 -6.24 -3.72
C SER A 261 -20.15 -5.10 -4.15
N TRP A 262 -21.17 -5.36 -4.97
CA TRP A 262 -22.19 -4.37 -5.32
C TRP A 262 -23.06 -4.04 -4.12
N MET A 263 -23.41 -5.05 -3.32
CA MET A 263 -24.14 -4.84 -2.07
C MET A 263 -23.34 -3.98 -1.09
N ALA A 264 -22.05 -4.28 -0.90
CA ALA A 264 -21.20 -3.50 -0.01
C ALA A 264 -21.01 -2.06 -0.51
N MET A 265 -20.86 -1.86 -1.83
CA MET A 265 -20.78 -0.54 -2.47
C MET A 265 -22.09 0.26 -2.27
N ASP A 266 -23.23 -0.37 -2.53
CA ASP A 266 -24.56 0.25 -2.39
C ASP A 266 -24.83 0.69 -0.93
N VAL A 267 -24.38 -0.08 0.07
CA VAL A 267 -24.47 0.34 1.48
C VAL A 267 -23.67 1.62 1.74
N ILE A 268 -22.48 1.76 1.16
CA ILE A 268 -21.67 2.98 1.27
C ILE A 268 -22.38 4.17 0.60
N GLU A 269 -22.91 3.96 -0.61
CA GLU A 269 -23.61 5.00 -1.37
C GLU A 269 -24.88 5.48 -0.68
N GLN A 270 -25.70 4.56 -0.15
CA GLN A 270 -26.91 4.89 0.59
C GLN A 270 -26.61 5.66 1.87
N ALA A 271 -25.59 5.23 2.63
CA ALA A 271 -25.16 5.95 3.82
C ALA A 271 -24.64 7.36 3.47
N SER A 272 -23.88 7.49 2.37
CA SER A 272 -23.41 8.78 1.88
C SER A 272 -24.56 9.68 1.47
N ALA A 273 -25.52 9.19 0.69
CA ALA A 273 -26.70 9.95 0.26
C ALA A 273 -27.53 10.45 1.46
N LYS A 274 -27.70 9.59 2.48
CA LYS A 274 -28.39 9.93 3.74
C LYS A 274 -27.70 11.06 4.50
N HIS A 275 -26.37 11.13 4.45
CA HIS A 275 -25.56 12.09 5.22
C HIS A 275 -25.04 13.27 4.40
N GLY A 276 -25.69 13.58 3.26
CA GLY A 276 -25.36 14.77 2.46
C GLY A 276 -24.14 14.62 1.55
N GLY A 277 -23.73 13.37 1.29
CA GLY A 277 -22.67 13.00 0.37
C GLY A 277 -21.25 13.18 0.93
N GLY A 278 -20.30 12.51 0.27
CA GLY A 278 -18.87 12.66 0.54
C GLY A 278 -18.41 12.00 1.84
N ILE A 279 -17.44 11.11 1.71
CA ILE A 279 -16.82 10.42 2.84
C ILE A 279 -15.60 11.22 3.31
N ARG A 280 -15.48 11.48 4.62
CA ARG A 280 -14.27 12.04 5.22
C ARG A 280 -13.24 10.96 5.46
N TRP A 281 -13.63 9.89 6.15
CA TRP A 281 -12.85 8.67 6.28
C TRP A 281 -13.78 7.46 6.27
N ILE A 282 -13.24 6.31 5.89
CA ILE A 282 -13.90 5.03 5.95
C ILE A 282 -12.90 3.95 6.37
N ASP A 283 -13.39 3.07 7.24
CA ASP A 283 -12.68 1.91 7.71
C ASP A 283 -13.20 0.68 6.98
N TYR A 284 -12.29 -0.19 6.55
CA TYR A 284 -12.59 -1.50 5.98
C TYR A 284 -11.91 -2.62 6.75
N ARG A 285 -12.41 -3.84 6.57
CA ARG A 285 -11.71 -5.07 6.94
C ARG A 285 -11.51 -5.96 5.73
N LEU A 286 -10.31 -6.51 5.64
CA LEU A 286 -9.95 -7.60 4.75
C LEU A 286 -9.77 -8.86 5.56
N VAL A 287 -10.34 -9.97 5.10
CA VAL A 287 -9.99 -11.30 5.63
C VAL A 287 -8.73 -11.77 4.92
N LEU A 288 -7.67 -12.00 5.68
CA LEU A 288 -6.37 -12.38 5.13
C LEU A 288 -6.32 -13.88 4.80
N ASN A 289 -6.89 -14.73 5.65
CA ASN A 289 -6.81 -16.17 5.47
C ASN A 289 -7.98 -16.93 6.10
N GLU A 290 -8.00 -18.24 5.86
CA GLU A 290 -9.04 -19.16 6.37
C GLU A 290 -9.13 -19.22 7.89
N LYS A 291 -8.08 -18.80 8.63
CA LYS A 291 -8.11 -18.71 10.09
C LYS A 291 -8.96 -17.54 10.58
N GLY A 292 -9.41 -16.67 9.68
CA GLY A 292 -10.17 -15.48 10.01
C GLY A 292 -9.30 -14.35 10.55
N GLU A 293 -8.01 -14.34 10.23
CA GLU A 293 -7.17 -13.18 10.50
C GLU A 293 -7.59 -12.02 9.62
N GLU A 294 -7.58 -10.81 10.19
CA GLU A 294 -8.14 -9.63 9.55
C GLU A 294 -7.11 -8.51 9.50
N MET A 295 -7.11 -7.76 8.40
CA MET A 295 -6.41 -6.49 8.30
C MET A 295 -7.43 -5.36 8.26
N HIS A 296 -7.19 -4.34 9.08
CA HIS A 296 -7.96 -3.12 9.06
C HIS A 296 -7.36 -2.14 8.04
N LEU A 297 -8.20 -1.54 7.20
CA LEU A 297 -7.79 -0.49 6.27
C LEU A 297 -8.45 0.81 6.69
N HIS A 298 -7.66 1.85 6.88
CA HIS A 298 -8.14 3.20 7.13
C HIS A 298 -7.87 4.08 5.92
N ALA A 299 -8.92 4.49 5.21
CA ALA A 299 -8.83 5.36 4.04
C ALA A 299 -9.49 6.71 4.33
N VAL A 300 -8.81 7.81 3.95
CA VAL A 300 -9.26 9.18 4.24
C VAL A 300 -9.41 9.96 2.94
N PRO A 301 -10.51 9.75 2.18
CA PRO A 301 -10.77 10.53 0.98
C PRO A 301 -11.08 12.00 1.25
N ALA A 302 -11.28 12.41 2.50
CA ALA A 302 -11.44 13.78 2.95
C ALA A 302 -12.54 14.58 2.19
N GLY A 303 -13.52 13.87 1.63
CA GLY A 303 -14.60 14.43 0.85
C GLY A 303 -14.19 14.95 -0.53
N VAL A 304 -12.97 14.67 -0.98
CA VAL A 304 -12.43 15.11 -2.28
C VAL A 304 -12.92 14.21 -3.42
N PHE A 305 -13.17 12.94 -3.12
CA PHE A 305 -13.65 11.97 -4.08
C PHE A 305 -15.18 11.91 -4.10
N ASP A 306 -15.75 11.72 -5.31
CA ASP A 306 -17.13 11.27 -5.42
C ASP A 306 -17.29 9.91 -4.71
N THR A 307 -18.35 9.77 -3.92
CA THR A 307 -18.50 8.58 -3.08
C THR A 307 -18.75 7.32 -3.91
N GLY A 308 -19.54 7.40 -4.97
CA GLY A 308 -19.80 6.24 -5.84
C GLY A 308 -18.53 5.82 -6.56
N VAL A 309 -17.78 6.76 -7.12
CA VAL A 309 -16.49 6.47 -7.77
C VAL A 309 -15.49 5.85 -6.78
N PHE A 310 -15.37 6.41 -5.58
CA PHE A 310 -14.47 5.89 -4.56
C PHE A 310 -14.88 4.48 -4.10
N ALA A 311 -16.16 4.27 -3.78
CA ALA A 311 -16.68 2.96 -3.37
C ALA A 311 -16.55 1.92 -4.48
N TYR A 312 -16.86 2.28 -5.72
CA TYR A 312 -16.68 1.42 -6.88
C TYR A 312 -15.22 1.00 -7.07
N ASN A 313 -14.28 1.96 -7.04
CA ASN A 313 -12.87 1.67 -7.20
C ASN A 313 -12.29 0.84 -6.03
N PHE A 314 -12.69 1.13 -4.80
CA PHE A 314 -12.13 0.47 -3.63
C PHE A 314 -12.76 -0.91 -3.40
N VAL A 315 -14.09 -1.04 -3.54
CA VAL A 315 -14.83 -2.26 -3.21
C VAL A 315 -15.08 -3.12 -4.44
N GLN A 316 -15.73 -2.57 -5.48
CA GLN A 316 -16.12 -3.35 -6.65
C GLN A 316 -14.91 -3.77 -7.49
N ARG A 317 -14.05 -2.83 -7.88
CA ARG A 317 -12.81 -3.15 -8.62
C ARG A 317 -11.90 -3.99 -7.75
N GLY A 318 -11.75 -3.63 -6.47
CA GLY A 318 -10.88 -4.39 -5.58
C GLY A 318 -11.28 -5.86 -5.42
N PHE A 319 -12.57 -6.15 -5.31
CA PHE A 319 -13.06 -7.53 -5.32
C PHE A 319 -12.93 -8.19 -6.70
N SER A 320 -13.21 -7.48 -7.79
CA SER A 320 -13.29 -8.08 -9.13
C SER A 320 -11.94 -8.37 -9.77
N VAL A 321 -10.96 -7.48 -9.58
CA VAL A 321 -9.65 -7.53 -10.24
C VAL A 321 -8.47 -7.50 -9.26
N GLY A 322 -8.72 -7.19 -7.98
CA GLY A 322 -7.67 -7.01 -6.98
C GLY A 322 -7.20 -5.56 -6.87
N LEU A 323 -6.50 -5.25 -5.79
CA LEU A 323 -5.90 -3.93 -5.54
C LEU A 323 -4.43 -4.08 -5.20
N ARG A 324 -3.68 -3.01 -5.44
CA ARG A 324 -2.40 -2.78 -4.77
C ARG A 324 -2.53 -1.59 -3.83
N LEU A 325 -2.35 -1.85 -2.54
CA LEU A 325 -2.43 -0.88 -1.46
C LEU A 325 -1.03 -0.38 -1.11
N VAL A 326 -0.90 0.94 -0.96
CA VAL A 326 0.29 1.58 -0.42
C VAL A 326 -0.09 2.23 0.89
N GLY A 327 0.65 1.96 1.96
CA GLY A 327 0.27 2.49 3.26
C GLY A 327 1.32 2.37 4.34
N THR A 328 0.99 2.93 5.51
CA THR A 328 1.79 2.77 6.72
C THR A 328 1.06 1.88 7.71
N MET A 329 1.74 0.86 8.23
CA MET A 329 1.14 -0.05 9.20
C MET A 329 1.08 0.58 10.60
N ARG A 330 -0.01 0.33 11.32
CA ARG A 330 -0.20 0.63 12.73
C ARG A 330 -0.42 -0.67 13.49
N LYS A 331 -0.23 -0.60 14.82
CA LYS A 331 -0.47 -1.72 15.73
C LYS A 331 -1.87 -2.32 15.51
N GLY A 332 -1.96 -3.65 15.56
CA GLY A 332 -3.21 -4.38 15.34
C GLY A 332 -3.58 -4.58 13.88
N ALA A 333 -2.58 -4.77 13.00
CA ALA A 333 -2.78 -4.99 11.57
C ALA A 333 -3.64 -3.91 10.90
N ALA A 334 -3.37 -2.64 11.20
CA ALA A 334 -4.15 -1.51 10.69
C ALA A 334 -3.33 -0.67 9.72
N LEU A 335 -3.65 -0.76 8.43
CA LEU A 335 -2.99 -0.01 7.37
C LEU A 335 -3.66 1.37 7.20
N ASN A 336 -2.89 2.46 7.32
CA ASN A 336 -3.33 3.74 6.78
C ASN A 336 -3.06 3.74 5.30
N VAL A 337 -4.12 3.79 4.51
CA VAL A 337 -4.03 3.73 3.05
C VAL A 337 -3.62 5.11 2.55
N LEU A 338 -2.42 5.18 1.97
CA LEU A 338 -1.89 6.38 1.31
C LEU A 338 -2.30 6.43 -0.15
N ALA A 339 -2.30 5.27 -0.83
CA ALA A 339 -2.75 5.17 -2.21
C ALA A 339 -3.28 3.76 -2.52
N VAL A 340 -4.13 3.68 -3.55
CA VAL A 340 -4.64 2.44 -4.11
C VAL A 340 -4.45 2.46 -5.61
N TYR A 341 -3.97 1.33 -6.12
CA TYR A 341 -3.79 1.04 -7.54
C TYR A 341 -4.57 -0.22 -7.89
N GLU A 342 -4.82 -0.41 -9.17
CA GLU A 342 -5.30 -1.68 -9.69
C GLU A 342 -4.14 -2.70 -9.75
N LYS A 343 -4.43 -4.00 -9.56
CA LYS A 343 -3.41 -5.07 -9.59
C LYS A 343 -3.12 -5.55 -11.01
#